data_AF-A0A3S0XYJ9-F1
#
_entry.id   AF-A0A3S0XYJ9-F1
#
_cell.length_a   1.000
_cell.length_b   1.000
_cell.length_c   1.000
_cell.angle_alpha   90.00
_cell.angle_beta   90.00
_cell.angle_gamma   90.00
#
_symmetry.space_group_name_H-M   'P 1'
#
loop_
_entity.id
_entity.type
_entity.pdbx_description
1 polymer ?
#
loop_
_entity_poly.entity_id
_entity_poly.type
_entity_poly.pdbx_seq_one_letter_code
_entity_poly.pdbx_strand_id
1 'polypeptide(L)'
;MFGLTPEKVLLIAVIAVLIVGPERLPLYASKFAQFIRWLRDLARGAQDRMREEMGPEFDEVDWKKLDPRQYDPRRIIKEALLDDEPSPVLSAPSRREPPIKPAVQPTHRSKLESGEYTGPPPYDSEST
;
A
#
# COMPACT_ATOMS: atom_id res chain seq x y z
N MET A 1 4.34 2.93 7.28
CA MET A 1 4.02 3.53 5.97
C MET A 1 4.98 2.98 4.94
N PHE A 2 4.52 2.25 3.93
CA PHE A 2 5.38 1.69 2.88
C PHE A 2 6.07 2.85 2.15
N GLY A 3 7.39 2.92 2.18
CA GLY A 3 8.19 4.02 1.60
C GLY A 3 8.20 4.00 0.06
N LEU A 4 7.03 3.87 -0.57
CA LEU A 4 6.79 3.85 -2.00
C LEU A 4 6.76 5.29 -2.53
N THR A 5 7.88 5.70 -3.13
CA THR A 5 7.94 6.92 -3.92
C THR A 5 7.60 6.60 -5.38
N PRO A 6 7.13 7.60 -6.17
CA PRO A 6 6.85 7.39 -7.60
C PRO A 6 8.03 6.75 -8.36
N GLU A 7 9.26 7.14 -8.02
CA GLU A 7 10.50 6.55 -8.54
C GLU A 7 10.60 5.04 -8.26
N LYS A 8 10.31 4.61 -7.03
CA LYS A 8 10.36 3.18 -6.65
C LYS A 8 9.28 2.37 -7.35
N VAL A 9 8.09 2.95 -7.53
CA VAL A 9 7.01 2.32 -8.30
C VAL A 9 7.44 2.13 -9.75
N LEU A 10 8.08 3.14 -10.36
CA LEU A 10 8.63 3.04 -11.71
C LEU A 10 9.71 1.94 -11.80
N LEU A 11 10.64 1.89 -10.84
CA LEU A 11 11.67 0.86 -10.78
C LEU A 11 11.07 -0.54 -10.70
N ILE A 12 10.06 -0.74 -9.84
CA ILE A 12 9.36 -2.03 -9.72
C ILE A 12 8.65 -2.38 -11.03
N ALA A 13 8.02 -1.41 -11.69
CA ALA A 13 7.36 -1.64 -12.98
C ALA A 13 8.36 -2.09 -14.05
N VAL A 14 9.54 -1.46 -14.14
CA VAL A 14 10.60 -1.87 -15.07
C VAL A 14 11.06 -3.29 -14.76
N ILE A 15 11.32 -3.62 -13.49
CA ILE A 15 11.72 -4.98 -13.09
C ILE A 15 10.63 -6.00 -13.45
N ALA A 16 9.36 -5.68 -13.20
CA ALA A 16 8.24 -6.55 -13.55
C ALA A 16 8.15 -6.78 -15.07
N VAL A 17 8.35 -5.75 -15.89
CA VAL A 17 8.41 -5.86 -17.36
C VAL A 17 9.55 -6.78 -17.79
N LEU A 18 10.72 -6.70 -17.15
CA LEU A 18 11.86 -7.55 -17.48
C LEU A 18 11.61 -9.03 -17.10
N ILE A 19 11.01 -9.29 -15.94
CA ILE A 19 10.70 -10.65 -15.46
C ILE A 19 9.62 -11.31 -16.33
N VAL A 20 8.54 -10.57 -16.63
CA VAL A 20 7.39 -11.10 -17.39
C VAL A 20 7.64 -11.06 -18.89
N GLY A 21 8.40 -10.07 -19.35
CA GLY A 21 8.59 -9.71 -20.75
C GLY A 21 7.59 -8.65 -21.24
N PRO A 22 8.03 -7.63 -22.01
CA PRO A 22 7.16 -6.56 -22.51
C PRO A 22 6.06 -7.07 -23.44
N GLU A 23 6.33 -8.14 -24.19
CA GLU A 23 5.37 -8.77 -25.11
C GLU A 23 4.21 -9.46 -24.37
N ARG A 24 4.46 -9.98 -23.16
CA ARG A 24 3.47 -10.78 -22.42
C ARG A 24 2.62 -9.93 -21.47
N LEU A 25 3.15 -8.81 -20.99
CA LEU A 25 2.42 -7.88 -20.13
C LEU A 25 1.06 -7.42 -20.67
N PRO A 26 0.92 -6.95 -21.93
CA PRO A 26 -0.37 -6.49 -22.44
C PRO A 26 -1.41 -7.63 -22.48
N LEU A 27 -0.97 -8.86 -22.77
CA LEU A 27 -1.82 -10.05 -22.73
C LEU A 27 -2.34 -10.36 -21.33
N TYR A 28 -1.49 -10.25 -20.30
CA TYR A 28 -1.93 -10.47 -18.92
C TYR A 28 -2.79 -9.32 -18.40
N ALA A 29 -2.45 -8.08 -18.74
CA ALA A 29 -3.23 -6.91 -18.39
C ALA A 29 -4.65 -6.96 -18.99
N SER A 30 -4.78 -7.40 -20.25
CA SER A 30 -6.08 -7.57 -20.89
C SER A 30 -6.92 -8.65 -20.20
N LYS A 31 -6.31 -9.78 -19.84
CA LYS A 31 -6.98 -10.85 -19.08
C LYS A 31 -7.43 -10.38 -17.69
N PHE A 32 -6.58 -9.62 -16.99
CA PHE A 32 -6.92 -9.05 -15.70
C PHE A 32 -8.05 -8.02 -15.80
N ALA A 33 -8.03 -7.16 -16.83
CA ALA A 33 -9.12 -6.22 -17.08
C ALA A 33 -10.44 -6.93 -17.39
N GLN A 34 -10.40 -8.00 -18.17
CA GLN A 34 -11.55 -8.86 -18.44
C GLN A 34 -12.07 -9.52 -17.15
N PHE A 35 -11.17 -10.02 -16.30
CA PHE A 35 -11.52 -10.59 -15.01
C PHE A 35 -12.19 -9.58 -14.08
N ILE A 36 -11.65 -8.36 -13.97
CA ILE A 36 -12.27 -7.30 -13.17
C ILE A 36 -13.67 -6.97 -13.69
N ARG A 37 -13.84 -6.91 -15.02
CA ARG A 37 -15.14 -6.63 -15.63
C ARG A 37 -16.14 -7.73 -15.34
N TRP A 38 -15.74 -8.99 -15.48
CA TRP A 38 -16.55 -10.14 -15.10
C TRP A 38 -16.93 -10.12 -13.61
N LEU A 39 -15.96 -9.84 -12.73
CA LEU A 39 -16.20 -9.75 -11.29
C LEU A 39 -17.19 -8.63 -10.95
N ARG A 40 -17.07 -7.48 -11.63
CA ARG A 40 -18.03 -6.37 -11.48
C ARG A 40 -19.42 -6.75 -11.96
N ASP A 41 -19.52 -7.43 -13.09
CA ASP A 41 -20.81 -7.85 -13.64
C ASP A 41 -21.47 -8.90 -12.73
N LEU A 42 -20.68 -9.81 -12.14
CA LEU A 42 -21.13 -10.75 -11.13
C LEU A 42 -21.61 -10.04 -9.85
N ALA A 43 -20.83 -9.07 -9.35
CA ALA A 43 -21.18 -8.29 -8.16
C ALA A 43 -22.48 -7.49 -8.37
N ARG A 44 -22.66 -6.90 -9.56
CA ARG A 44 -23.90 -6.19 -9.93
C ARG A 44 -25.10 -7.13 -9.97
N GLY A 45 -24.97 -8.29 -10.59
CA GLY A 45 -26.06 -9.27 -10.63
C GLY A 45 -26.45 -9.77 -9.23
N ALA A 46 -25.48 -10.00 -8.34
CA ALA A 46 -25.74 -10.35 -6.95
C ALA A 46 -26.41 -9.20 -6.18
N GLN A 47 -25.97 -7.96 -6.42
CA GLN A 47 -26.57 -6.76 -5.85
C GLN A 47 -28.02 -6.58 -6.29
N ASP A 48 -28.33 -6.80 -7.56
CA ASP A 48 -29.69 -6.69 -8.11
C ASP A 48 -30.63 -7.72 -7.46
N ARG A 49 -30.17 -8.97 -7.28
CA ARG A 49 -30.94 -10.02 -6.58
C ARG A 49 -31.15 -9.72 -5.10
N MET A 50 -30.10 -9.26 -4.41
CA MET A 50 -30.20 -8.84 -3.02
C MET A 50 -31.16 -7.64 -2.84
N ARG A 51 -31.18 -6.71 -3.80
CA ARG A 51 -32.11 -5.57 -3.82
C ARG A 51 -33.56 -5.99 -4.09
N GLU A 52 -33.78 -7.01 -4.92
CA GLU A 52 -35.11 -7.60 -5.17
C GLU A 52 -35.66 -8.31 -3.93
N GLU A 53 -34.83 -8.99 -3.15
CA GLU A 53 -35.25 -9.79 -1.99
C GLU A 53 -35.34 -9.00 -0.66
N MET A 54 -34.48 -8.00 -0.43
CA MET A 54 -34.51 -7.21 0.81
C MET A 54 -35.42 -5.97 0.76
N GLY A 55 -35.94 -5.60 -0.41
CA GLY A 55 -36.78 -4.41 -0.55
C GLY A 55 -36.03 -3.10 -0.21
N PRO A 56 -36.75 -1.98 0.00
CA PRO A 56 -36.19 -0.63 0.07
C PRO A 56 -35.16 -0.40 1.19
N GLU A 57 -34.96 -1.33 2.12
CA GLU A 57 -33.88 -1.28 3.14
C GLU A 57 -32.47 -1.46 2.53
N PHE A 58 -32.37 -1.91 1.27
CA PHE A 58 -31.09 -2.03 0.55
C PHE A 58 -30.53 -0.68 0.06
N ASP A 59 -31.38 0.36 -0.07
CA ASP A 59 -30.97 1.71 -0.50
C ASP A 59 -30.34 2.55 0.63
N GLU A 60 -30.44 2.13 1.90
CA GLU A 60 -29.79 2.80 3.03
C GLU A 60 -28.32 2.40 3.21
N VAL A 61 -27.89 1.30 2.58
CA VAL A 61 -26.48 0.93 2.55
C VAL A 61 -25.77 1.82 1.55
N ASP A 62 -24.87 2.63 2.09
CA ASP A 62 -24.14 3.76 1.53
C ASP A 62 -23.16 3.42 0.37
N TRP A 63 -23.58 2.61 -0.60
CA TRP A 63 -22.75 2.20 -1.76
C TRP A 63 -22.29 3.37 -2.63
N LYS A 64 -23.01 4.49 -2.56
CA LYS A 64 -22.66 5.74 -3.26
C LYS A 64 -21.40 6.40 -2.70
N LYS A 65 -21.05 6.17 -1.42
CA LYS A 65 -19.77 6.58 -0.83
C LYS A 65 -18.60 5.65 -1.22
N LEU A 66 -18.90 4.45 -1.70
CA LEU A 66 -17.93 3.45 -2.16
C LEU A 66 -17.68 3.49 -3.68
N ASP A 67 -18.38 4.35 -4.43
CA ASP A 67 -18.13 4.53 -5.86
C ASP A 67 -16.80 5.28 -6.08
N PRO A 68 -15.74 4.61 -6.58
CA PRO A 68 -14.41 5.21 -6.72
C PRO A 68 -14.37 6.35 -7.75
N ARG A 69 -15.43 6.56 -8.55
CA ARG A 69 -15.53 7.68 -9.50
C ARG A 69 -16.21 8.90 -8.90
N GLN A 70 -16.91 8.75 -7.77
CA GLN A 70 -17.51 9.85 -7.02
C GLN A 70 -16.56 10.42 -5.95
N TYR A 71 -15.36 9.85 -5.82
CA TYR A 71 -14.21 10.47 -5.16
C TYR A 71 -13.63 11.57 -6.07
N ASP A 72 -14.40 12.64 -6.24
CA ASP A 72 -14.08 13.73 -7.16
C ASP A 72 -12.92 14.57 -6.55
N PRO A 73 -11.69 14.51 -7.09
CA PRO A 73 -10.51 15.13 -6.47
C PRO A 73 -10.66 16.66 -6.33
N ARG A 74 -11.49 17.27 -7.17
CA ARG A 74 -11.83 18.70 -7.10
C ARG A 74 -12.54 19.06 -5.81
N ARG A 75 -13.30 18.13 -5.21
CA ARG A 75 -13.99 18.35 -3.94
C ARG A 75 -13.00 18.42 -2.77
N ILE A 76 -12.00 17.53 -2.77
CA ILE A 76 -10.91 17.51 -1.79
C ILE A 76 -10.06 18.77 -1.89
N ILE A 77 -9.76 19.24 -3.11
CA ILE A 77 -9.01 20.49 -3.32
C ILE A 77 -9.83 21.70 -2.86
N LYS A 78 -11.14 21.73 -3.11
CA LYS A 78 -12.02 22.80 -2.63
C LYS A 78 -12.12 22.83 -1.11
N GLU A 79 -12.21 21.68 -0.47
CA GLU A 79 -12.19 21.56 0.99
C GLU A 79 -10.83 22.03 1.56
N ALA A 80 -9.71 21.71 0.91
CA ALA A 80 -8.39 22.22 1.29
C ALA A 80 -8.18 23.73 1.02
N LEU A 81 -8.91 24.33 0.09
CA LEU A 81 -8.84 25.76 -0.23
C LEU A 81 -9.82 26.61 0.58
N LEU A 82 -10.93 26.04 1.07
CA LEU A 82 -11.91 26.74 1.90
C LEU A 82 -11.53 26.77 3.38
N ASP A 83 -10.69 25.83 3.84
CA ASP A 83 -10.20 25.78 5.23
C ASP A 83 -8.87 26.52 5.45
N ASP A 84 -8.34 27.21 4.43
CA ASP A 84 -7.07 27.94 4.55
C ASP A 84 -7.22 29.44 4.29
N GLU A 85 -7.34 30.20 5.38
CA GLU A 85 -6.79 31.55 5.49
C GLU A 85 -6.34 31.79 6.95
N PRO A 86 -5.25 32.53 7.22
CA PRO A 86 -3.88 32.29 6.74
C PRO A 86 -2.85 32.34 7.90
N SER A 87 -1.65 31.76 7.71
CA SER A 87 -0.45 32.38 8.31
C SER A 87 0.84 32.04 7.55
N PRO A 88 1.51 33.05 6.95
CA PRO A 88 2.73 32.87 6.20
C PRO A 88 3.95 32.96 7.13
N VAL A 89 4.71 31.88 7.30
CA VAL A 89 6.12 31.99 7.67
C VAL A 89 6.97 31.02 6.85
N LEU A 90 7.58 31.59 5.82
CA LEU A 90 8.82 31.14 5.23
C LEU A 90 9.81 30.78 6.35
N SER A 91 10.16 29.50 6.51
CA SER A 91 11.39 29.09 7.20
C SER A 91 11.83 27.74 6.66
N ALA A 92 12.62 27.80 5.61
CA ALA A 92 13.41 26.68 5.13
C ALA A 92 14.42 26.27 6.22
N PRO A 93 14.53 24.98 6.60
CA PRO A 93 15.69 24.54 7.35
C PRO A 93 16.87 24.43 6.38
N SER A 94 17.81 25.36 6.57
CA SER A 94 19.13 25.35 5.96
C SER A 94 19.83 24.02 6.26
N ARG A 95 19.95 23.16 5.23
CA ARG A 95 20.89 22.03 5.19
C ARG A 95 22.30 22.61 5.34
N ARG A 96 22.92 22.40 6.51
CA ARG A 96 24.37 22.51 6.68
C ARG A 96 24.90 21.20 7.23
N GLU A 97 25.78 20.60 6.44
CA GLU A 97 26.60 19.42 6.73
C GLU A 97 27.98 19.73 6.10
N PRO A 98 29.14 19.26 6.58
CA PRO A 98 29.57 18.75 7.90
C PRO A 98 30.80 19.54 8.45
N PRO A 99 31.51 19.05 9.49
CA PRO A 99 32.87 18.59 9.18
C PRO A 99 33.26 17.26 9.84
N ILE A 100 33.93 16.46 9.03
CA ILE A 100 34.63 15.21 9.33
C ILE A 100 35.81 15.50 10.28
N LYS A 101 35.95 14.75 11.38
CA LYS A 101 37.27 14.44 12.00
C LYS A 101 37.28 13.01 12.57
N PRO A 102 38.35 12.21 12.32
CA PRO A 102 38.41 10.79 12.65
C PRO A 102 38.99 10.53 14.05
N ALA A 103 38.46 9.55 14.78
CA ALA A 103 39.11 9.00 15.99
C ALA A 103 38.61 7.59 16.33
N VAL A 104 39.38 6.59 15.88
CA VAL A 104 39.88 5.40 16.61
C VAL A 104 38.94 4.66 17.58
N GLN A 105 38.67 3.38 17.26
CA GLN A 105 38.13 2.36 18.17
C GLN A 105 39.08 2.07 19.34
N PRO A 106 38.53 1.70 20.51
CA PRO A 106 38.95 0.44 21.09
C PRO A 106 37.79 -0.45 21.53
N THR A 107 38.00 -1.72 21.26
CA THR A 107 37.44 -2.94 21.87
C THR A 107 36.80 -2.81 23.25
N HIS A 108 35.55 -3.28 23.39
CA HIS A 108 35.17 -4.15 24.51
C HIS A 108 34.12 -5.16 24.07
N ARG A 109 34.57 -6.42 24.04
CA ARG A 109 33.81 -7.64 23.77
C ARG A 109 33.01 -8.00 25.01
N SER A 110 31.70 -7.77 24.98
CA SER A 110 30.78 -8.29 26.00
C SER A 110 30.32 -9.69 25.59
N LYS A 111 30.94 -10.64 26.28
CA LYS A 111 30.66 -12.08 26.38
C LYS A 111 29.15 -12.40 26.39
N LEU A 112 28.67 -13.12 25.37
CA LEU A 112 27.54 -14.04 25.51
C LEU A 112 28.11 -15.44 25.33
N GLU A 113 28.13 -16.18 26.42
CA GLU A 113 28.56 -17.56 26.51
C GLU A 113 27.62 -18.45 25.68
N SER A 114 28.25 -19.21 24.79
CA SER A 114 27.90 -20.57 24.35
C SER A 114 26.65 -21.21 24.97
N GLY A 115 25.68 -21.48 24.11
CA GLY A 115 24.64 -22.49 24.30
C GLY A 115 24.41 -23.17 22.97
N GLU A 116 25.37 -23.98 22.54
CA GLU A 116 25.28 -24.83 21.36
C GLU A 116 24.16 -25.85 21.61
N TYR A 117 23.01 -25.67 20.95
CA TYR A 117 21.89 -26.58 21.06
C TYR A 117 22.17 -27.83 20.23
N THR A 118 22.70 -28.87 20.87
CA THR A 118 22.94 -30.20 20.27
C THR A 118 21.92 -31.22 20.78
N GLY A 119 20.64 -30.99 20.49
CA GLY A 119 19.56 -31.92 20.80
C GLY A 119 18.45 -31.87 19.74
N PRO A 120 17.61 -32.92 19.60
CA PRO A 120 16.45 -32.85 18.73
C PRO A 120 15.48 -31.77 19.25
N PRO A 121 14.87 -30.97 18.34
CA PRO A 121 14.02 -29.84 18.69
C PRO A 121 12.87 -30.28 19.61
N PRO A 122 12.44 -29.43 20.56
CA PRO A 122 11.36 -29.76 21.48
C PRO A 122 10.04 -29.98 20.71
N TYR A 123 9.30 -31.02 21.06
CA TYR A 123 7.98 -31.28 20.50
C TYR A 123 6.97 -30.28 21.06
N ASP A 124 6.19 -29.67 20.17
CA ASP A 124 5.08 -28.80 20.50
C ASP A 124 3.81 -29.62 20.75
N SER A 125 3.25 -29.52 21.95
CA SER A 125 2.09 -30.30 22.40
C SER A 125 0.74 -29.62 22.10
N GLU A 126 0.71 -28.46 21.46
CA GLU A 126 -0.54 -27.75 21.15
C GLU A 126 -1.13 -28.07 19.76
N SER A 127 -0.56 -29.01 19.00
CA SER A 127 -1.12 -29.47 17.73
C SER A 127 -1.92 -30.77 17.92
N THR A 128 -3.23 -30.65 18.16
CA THR A 128 -4.25 -31.72 18.01
C THR A 128 -5.54 -31.14 17.47
#